data_AF-A0A120MYU4-F1
#
_entry.id   AF-A0A120MYU4-F1
#
_cell.length_a   1.000
_cell.length_b   1.000
_cell.length_c   1.000
_cell.angle_alpha   90.00
_cell.angle_beta   90.00
_cell.angle_gamma   90.00
#
_symmetry.space_group_name_H-M   'P 1'
#
loop_
_entity.id
_entity.type
_entity.pdbx_description
1 polymer ?
#
loop_
_entity_poly.entity_id
_entity_poly.type
_entity_poly.pdbx_seq_one_letter_code
_entity_poly.pdbx_strand_id
1 'polypeptide(L)'
;METSARQTYLDWLRILSIVGVLFFHSAMPYVTGDWWHIKNHETSNLLMESNYFMHLFRMPLLFFISGTVSYFMMQRRSSISFIGLRFRRLFIPLLVGMFFIVPPQIYMERLNNGYTGGIWNFYKTVFNFVPYPKGSFSWHHLWFIAYLFLYDILFAPLFAWMASPKSILLKEKLALLAKGKWLYILMIPGIIWYALLAAKFPETNDLAHDYCYFVYWLFFLLAGFICITQPLLMDSLERNRRFALTIGFVCLIFLNCLRWNKIEPGEAQWPFGGYSLVELFLALKAIVAWSWVLALVGYGKKYMNRKHKVLDYLNQAVYPFYILHQTVIVILTYYIVQTQNESILSKYIYTVGFTFFITVGIYHLLVRPFALTRFLFGMKPKTKKKVATFPETEKSGEVAMLSA
;
A
#
# COMPACT_ATOMS: atom_id res chain seq x y z
N MET A 1 4.21 17.09 -28.37
CA MET A 1 4.63 16.71 -27.01
C MET A 1 3.36 16.41 -26.22
N GLU A 2 2.85 15.18 -26.29
CA GLU A 2 1.60 14.82 -25.62
C GLU A 2 1.75 15.08 -24.12
N THR A 3 0.87 15.93 -23.57
CA THR A 3 0.69 16.04 -22.13
C THR A 3 0.39 14.64 -21.60
N SER A 4 1.37 14.00 -20.96
CA SER A 4 1.24 12.69 -20.31
C SER A 4 -0.10 12.62 -19.58
N ALA A 5 -1.06 11.91 -20.18
CA ALA A 5 -2.38 11.78 -19.61
C ALA A 5 -2.23 11.02 -18.29
N ARG A 6 -2.70 11.63 -17.20
CA ARG A 6 -2.71 11.01 -15.88
C ARG A 6 -3.38 9.64 -15.99
N GLN A 7 -2.64 8.59 -15.63
CA GLN A 7 -3.09 7.20 -15.70
C GLN A 7 -4.11 6.94 -14.60
N THR A 8 -5.37 7.26 -14.89
CA THR A 8 -6.43 7.39 -13.88
C THR A 8 -6.79 6.04 -13.26
N TYR A 9 -6.64 4.97 -14.02
CA TYR A 9 -6.89 3.62 -13.51
C TYR A 9 -5.91 3.22 -12.38
N LEU A 10 -4.65 3.67 -12.42
CA LEU A 10 -3.67 3.39 -11.36
C LEU A 10 -4.05 4.07 -10.04
N ASP A 11 -4.61 5.29 -10.14
CA ASP A 11 -5.14 6.00 -8.97
C ASP A 11 -6.35 5.25 -8.38
N TRP A 12 -7.27 4.78 -9.23
CA TRP A 12 -8.41 3.96 -8.79
C TRP A 12 -7.97 2.66 -8.11
N LEU A 13 -7.06 1.91 -8.73
CA LEU A 13 -6.54 0.67 -8.15
C LEU A 13 -5.88 0.92 -6.80
N ARG A 14 -5.10 2.02 -6.66
CA ARG A 14 -4.54 2.40 -5.36
C ARG A 14 -5.64 2.68 -4.34
N ILE A 15 -6.65 3.46 -4.70
CA ILE A 15 -7.77 3.80 -3.81
C ILE A 15 -8.50 2.52 -3.37
N LEU A 16 -8.83 1.64 -4.30
CA LEU A 16 -9.50 0.38 -4.01
C LEU A 16 -8.64 -0.53 -3.13
N SER A 17 -7.33 -0.60 -3.37
CA SER A 17 -6.42 -1.35 -2.50
C SER A 17 -6.40 -0.80 -1.08
N ILE A 18 -6.35 0.52 -0.89
CA ILE A 18 -6.39 1.15 0.45
C ILE A 18 -7.75 0.96 1.13
N VAL A 19 -8.85 1.02 0.38
CA VAL A 19 -10.17 0.63 0.91
C VAL A 19 -10.19 -0.84 1.30
N GLY A 20 -9.54 -1.73 0.52
CA GLY A 20 -9.34 -3.13 0.89
C GLY A 20 -8.55 -3.30 2.19
N VAL A 21 -7.57 -2.44 2.48
CA VAL A 21 -6.84 -2.46 3.75
C VAL A 21 -7.80 -2.24 4.94
N LEU A 22 -8.79 -1.36 4.81
CA LEU A 22 -9.81 -1.14 5.85
C LEU A 22 -10.56 -2.43 6.16
N PHE A 23 -11.12 -3.08 5.14
CA PHE A 23 -11.88 -4.32 5.32
C PHE A 23 -11.04 -5.45 5.92
N PHE A 24 -9.79 -5.55 5.49
CA PHE A 24 -8.85 -6.56 5.99
C PHE A 24 -8.48 -6.37 7.46
N HIS A 25 -8.01 -5.17 7.84
CA HIS A 25 -7.61 -4.93 9.24
C HIS A 25 -8.80 -4.93 10.18
N SER A 26 -9.98 -4.53 9.70
CA SER A 26 -11.22 -4.62 10.49
C SER A 26 -11.64 -6.08 10.72
N ALA A 27 -11.21 -7.02 9.87
CA ALA A 27 -11.52 -8.43 10.01
C ALA A 27 -10.54 -9.15 10.96
N MET A 28 -9.30 -8.66 11.10
CA MET A 28 -8.24 -9.30 11.91
C MET A 28 -8.63 -9.64 13.36
N PRO A 29 -9.42 -8.82 14.10
CA PRO A 29 -9.91 -9.21 15.42
C PRO A 29 -10.76 -10.48 15.43
N TYR A 30 -11.38 -10.82 14.30
CA TYR A 30 -12.39 -11.86 14.17
C TYR A 30 -11.93 -13.09 13.37
N VAL A 31 -10.76 -13.07 12.73
CA VAL A 31 -10.27 -14.24 11.95
C VAL A 31 -9.88 -15.40 12.86
N THR A 32 -9.95 -16.63 12.37
CA THR A 32 -9.42 -17.81 13.07
C THR A 32 -7.89 -17.90 12.90
N GLY A 33 -7.17 -18.43 13.91
CA GLY A 33 -5.76 -18.82 13.80
C GLY A 33 -4.73 -17.69 13.91
N ASP A 34 -4.89 -16.62 13.12
CA ASP A 34 -3.88 -15.55 13.06
C ASP A 34 -3.90 -14.66 14.31
N TRP A 35 -2.70 -14.39 14.82
CA TRP A 35 -2.49 -13.44 15.91
C TRP A 35 -2.84 -12.01 15.47
N TRP A 36 -3.42 -11.25 16.40
CA TRP A 36 -3.68 -9.82 16.24
C TRP A 36 -3.64 -9.14 17.61
N HIS A 37 -3.52 -7.80 17.61
CA HIS A 37 -3.52 -6.96 18.81
C HIS A 37 -4.58 -7.36 19.84
N ILE A 38 -5.83 -7.45 19.39
CA ILE A 38 -6.99 -7.75 20.24
C ILE A 38 -7.89 -8.67 19.42
N LYS A 39 -8.27 -9.81 19.99
CA LYS A 39 -9.13 -10.81 19.35
C LYS A 39 -10.49 -10.84 20.02
N ASN A 40 -11.53 -11.03 19.23
CA ASN A 40 -12.84 -11.41 19.75
C ASN A 40 -12.79 -12.87 20.22
N HIS A 41 -13.59 -13.21 21.23
CA HIS A 41 -13.67 -14.57 21.76
C HIS A 41 -14.11 -15.57 20.68
N GLU A 42 -15.15 -15.23 19.92
CA GLU A 42 -15.58 -16.02 18.77
C GLU A 42 -14.87 -15.55 17.49
N THR A 43 -14.51 -16.50 16.63
CA THR A 43 -13.77 -16.25 15.39
C THR A 43 -14.47 -16.85 14.16
N SER A 44 -14.07 -16.42 12.97
CA SER A 44 -14.70 -16.78 11.70
C SER A 44 -13.67 -17.24 10.66
N ASN A 45 -13.84 -18.49 10.20
CA ASN A 45 -13.06 -19.04 9.09
C ASN A 45 -13.34 -18.30 7.76
N LEU A 46 -14.55 -17.77 7.56
CA LEU A 46 -14.86 -17.00 6.36
C LEU A 46 -14.06 -15.70 6.31
N LEU A 47 -13.96 -14.98 7.44
CA LEU A 47 -13.13 -13.78 7.55
C LEU A 47 -11.64 -14.11 7.42
N MET A 48 -11.20 -15.26 7.95
CA MET A 48 -9.85 -15.79 7.76
C MET A 48 -9.54 -15.99 6.27
N GLU A 49 -10.38 -16.70 5.53
CA GLU A 49 -10.15 -16.95 4.09
C GLU A 49 -10.24 -15.67 3.25
N SER A 50 -11.16 -14.76 3.59
CA SER A 50 -11.21 -13.44 2.97
C SER A 50 -9.91 -12.67 3.19
N ASN A 51 -9.39 -12.65 4.42
CA ASN A 51 -8.12 -11.99 4.72
C ASN A 51 -6.95 -12.65 4.01
N TYR A 52 -6.86 -13.98 4.02
CA TYR A 52 -5.83 -14.72 3.31
C TYR A 52 -5.82 -14.36 1.83
N PHE A 53 -6.98 -14.38 1.17
CA PHE A 53 -7.11 -13.99 -0.24
C PHE A 53 -6.64 -12.55 -0.49
N MET A 54 -7.09 -11.59 0.33
CA MET A 54 -6.69 -10.19 0.19
C MET A 54 -5.19 -9.99 0.43
N HIS A 55 -4.60 -10.75 1.35
CA HIS A 55 -3.18 -10.69 1.67
C HIS A 55 -2.31 -11.03 0.46
N LEU A 56 -2.71 -12.03 -0.34
CA LEU A 56 -1.92 -12.54 -1.47
C LEU A 56 -1.60 -11.47 -2.51
N PHE A 57 -2.48 -10.51 -2.80
CA PHE A 57 -2.28 -9.59 -3.93
C PHE A 57 -2.34 -8.09 -3.57
N ARG A 58 -2.96 -7.72 -2.44
CA ARG A 58 -3.19 -6.29 -2.13
C ARG A 58 -1.87 -5.52 -1.95
N MET A 59 -0.96 -6.03 -1.13
CA MET A 59 0.35 -5.38 -0.90
C MET A 59 1.23 -5.43 -2.15
N PRO A 60 1.36 -6.58 -2.86
CA PRO A 60 1.96 -6.62 -4.20
C PRO A 60 1.43 -5.57 -5.17
N LEU A 61 0.11 -5.37 -5.23
CA LEU A 61 -0.51 -4.38 -6.12
C LEU A 61 -0.10 -2.95 -5.73
N LEU A 62 -0.07 -2.63 -4.43
CA LEU A 62 0.40 -1.34 -3.95
C LEU A 62 1.88 -1.11 -4.27
N PHE A 63 2.75 -2.11 -4.16
CA PHE A 63 4.15 -2.01 -4.58
C PHE A 63 4.29 -1.79 -6.09
N PHE A 64 3.53 -2.55 -6.90
CA PHE A 64 3.50 -2.34 -8.36
C PHE A 64 3.07 -0.90 -8.71
N ILE A 65 1.98 -0.42 -8.13
CA ILE A 65 1.52 0.97 -8.36
C ILE A 65 2.56 1.97 -7.87
N SER A 66 3.20 1.74 -6.73
CA SER A 66 4.29 2.60 -6.25
C SER A 66 5.44 2.70 -7.24
N GLY A 67 5.84 1.60 -7.89
CA GLY A 67 6.82 1.62 -8.97
C GLY A 67 6.40 2.53 -10.13
N THR A 68 5.13 2.48 -10.53
CA THR A 68 4.61 3.38 -11.58
C THR A 68 4.66 4.86 -11.16
N VAL A 69 4.37 5.15 -9.88
CA VAL A 69 4.40 6.50 -9.32
C VAL A 69 5.85 7.01 -9.25
N SER A 70 6.80 6.18 -8.84
CA SER A 70 8.22 6.53 -8.78
C SER A 70 8.76 6.92 -10.15
N TYR A 71 8.35 6.24 -11.23
CA TYR A 71 8.70 6.64 -12.60
C TYR A 71 8.21 8.05 -12.96
N PHE A 72 6.92 8.34 -12.76
CA PHE A 72 6.37 9.68 -13.06
C PHE A 72 6.98 10.78 -12.19
N MET A 73 7.34 10.47 -10.94
CA MET A 73 8.03 11.40 -10.06
C MET A 73 9.46 11.69 -10.54
N MET A 74 10.16 10.66 -11.02
CA MET A 74 11.54 10.73 -11.50
C MET A 74 11.68 11.47 -12.82
N GLN A 75 10.73 11.32 -13.76
CA GLN A 75 10.76 11.99 -15.09
C GLN A 75 10.97 13.51 -15.01
N ARG A 76 10.68 14.15 -13.88
CA ARG A 76 10.73 15.61 -13.71
C ARG A 76 11.78 16.06 -12.69
N ARG A 77 12.71 15.18 -12.28
CA ARG A 77 13.61 15.42 -11.13
C ARG A 77 14.98 14.77 -11.32
N SER A 78 15.98 15.35 -10.66
CA SER A 78 17.22 14.65 -10.35
C SER A 78 17.02 13.64 -9.23
N SER A 79 17.93 12.68 -9.09
CA SER A 79 17.90 11.67 -8.02
C SER A 79 17.84 12.30 -6.63
N ILE A 80 18.61 13.38 -6.39
CA ILE A 80 18.63 14.09 -5.10
C ILE A 80 17.29 14.76 -4.82
N SER A 81 16.70 15.42 -5.82
CA SER A 81 15.37 16.05 -5.68
C SER A 81 14.27 15.01 -5.44
N PHE A 82 14.39 13.83 -6.08
CA PHE A 82 13.52 12.70 -5.84
C PHE A 82 13.64 12.19 -4.40
N ILE A 83 14.85 11.92 -3.91
CA ILE A 83 15.09 11.47 -2.52
C ILE A 83 14.55 12.49 -1.51
N GLY A 84 14.84 13.79 -1.68
CA GLY A 84 14.31 14.83 -0.80
C GLY A 84 12.78 14.89 -0.78
N LEU A 85 12.14 14.59 -1.91
CA LEU A 85 10.67 14.49 -1.97
C LEU A 85 10.14 13.24 -1.26
N ARG A 86 10.81 12.09 -1.39
CA ARG A 86 10.43 10.86 -0.68
C ARG A 86 10.67 10.99 0.82
N PHE A 87 11.74 11.63 1.25
CA PHE A 87 11.98 11.95 2.66
C PHE A 87 10.81 12.73 3.26
N ARG A 88 10.35 13.81 2.59
CA ARG A 88 9.24 14.63 3.07
C ARG A 88 7.88 13.92 3.03
N ARG A 89 7.67 12.98 2.10
CA ARG A 89 6.37 12.33 1.88
C ARG A 89 6.22 10.95 2.50
N LEU A 90 7.33 10.28 2.81
CA LEU A 90 7.36 8.94 3.36
C LEU A 90 8.02 8.93 4.75
N PHE A 91 9.27 9.37 4.84
CA PHE A 91 10.03 9.27 6.08
C PHE A 91 9.46 10.14 7.21
N ILE A 92 9.09 11.40 6.93
CA ILE A 92 8.46 12.27 7.93
C ILE A 92 7.12 11.67 8.44
N PRO A 93 6.18 11.28 7.56
CA PRO A 93 4.95 10.61 8.01
C PRO A 93 5.18 9.28 8.73
N LEU A 94 6.21 8.52 8.37
CA LEU A 94 6.59 7.30 9.08
C LEU A 94 6.98 7.62 10.52
N LEU A 95 7.84 8.62 10.75
CA LEU A 95 8.22 9.04 12.11
C LEU A 95 7.01 9.51 12.90
N VAL A 96 6.14 10.34 12.31
CA VAL A 96 4.88 10.76 12.94
C VAL A 96 4.04 9.53 13.31
N GLY A 97 3.99 8.55 12.41
CA GLY A 97 3.40 7.25 12.63
C GLY A 97 3.94 6.57 13.89
N MET A 98 5.25 6.36 13.97
CA MET A 98 5.92 5.66 15.05
C MET A 98 5.75 6.34 16.42
N PHE A 99 5.74 7.68 16.47
CA PHE A 99 5.69 8.41 17.74
C PHE A 99 4.28 8.84 18.19
N PHE A 100 3.30 8.90 17.29
CA PHE A 100 1.97 9.43 17.63
C PHE A 100 0.81 8.53 17.21
N ILE A 101 0.93 7.83 16.08
CA ILE A 101 -0.17 7.02 15.54
C ILE A 101 -0.12 5.59 16.08
N VAL A 102 1.08 5.01 16.14
CA VAL A 102 1.27 3.62 16.58
C VAL A 102 1.12 3.44 18.09
N PRO A 103 1.66 4.30 18.97
CA PRO A 103 1.65 4.04 20.41
C PRO A 103 0.26 3.80 21.03
N PRO A 104 -0.82 4.53 20.64
CA PRO A 104 -2.16 4.23 21.13
C PRO A 104 -2.64 2.82 20.81
N GLN A 105 -2.23 2.23 19.68
CA GLN A 105 -2.60 0.86 19.31
C GLN A 105 -1.94 -0.16 20.26
N ILE A 106 -0.65 0.03 20.56
CA ILE A 106 0.09 -0.83 21.49
C ILE A 106 -0.46 -0.65 22.91
N TYR A 107 -0.81 0.58 23.31
CA TYR A 107 -1.40 0.83 24.62
C TYR A 107 -2.69 0.04 24.84
N MET A 108 -3.61 0.06 23.87
CA MET A 108 -4.86 -0.70 23.96
C MET A 108 -4.62 -2.22 24.03
N GLU A 109 -3.65 -2.72 23.28
CA GLU A 109 -3.21 -4.12 23.41
C GLU A 109 -2.66 -4.41 24.82
N ARG A 110 -1.80 -3.54 25.38
CA ARG A 110 -1.24 -3.74 26.73
C ARG A 110 -2.34 -3.72 27.80
N LEU A 111 -3.33 -2.83 27.68
CA LEU A 111 -4.50 -2.81 28.56
C LEU A 111 -5.27 -4.12 28.47
N ASN A 112 -5.50 -4.63 27.25
CA ASN A 112 -6.15 -5.93 27.04
C ASN A 112 -5.36 -7.08 27.68
N ASN A 113 -4.04 -6.96 27.76
CA ASN A 113 -3.14 -7.95 28.36
C ASN A 113 -2.85 -7.69 29.86
N GLY A 114 -3.64 -6.83 30.52
CA GLY A 114 -3.59 -6.64 31.98
C GLY A 114 -2.71 -5.49 32.48
N TYR A 115 -2.18 -4.63 31.60
CA TYR A 115 -1.53 -3.38 32.03
C TYR A 115 -2.55 -2.45 32.70
N THR A 116 -2.21 -1.89 33.86
CA THR A 116 -3.11 -1.02 34.65
C THR A 116 -2.67 0.44 34.70
N GLY A 117 -1.55 0.78 34.07
CA GLY A 117 -1.01 2.14 34.08
C GLY A 117 -1.73 3.10 33.11
N GLY A 118 -1.65 4.39 33.40
CA GLY A 118 -2.16 5.44 32.52
C GLY A 118 -1.34 5.61 31.24
N ILE A 119 -1.97 6.14 30.19
CA ILE A 119 -1.37 6.37 28.86
C ILE A 119 -0.05 7.16 28.92
N TRP A 120 0.09 8.13 29.82
CA TRP A 120 1.31 8.94 29.95
C TRP A 120 2.52 8.14 30.43
N ASN A 121 2.32 7.21 31.37
CA ASN A 121 3.39 6.34 31.84
C ASN A 121 3.77 5.32 30.76
N PHE A 122 2.79 4.79 30.05
CA PHE A 122 3.04 3.96 28.87
C PHE A 122 3.81 4.73 27.79
N TYR A 123 3.41 5.96 27.48
CA TYR A 123 4.00 6.74 26.37
C TYR A 123 5.49 6.99 26.55
N LYS A 124 5.96 7.20 27.79
CA LYS A 124 7.39 7.32 28.11
C LYS A 124 8.20 6.09 27.63
N THR A 125 7.60 4.90 27.64
CA THR A 125 8.28 3.66 27.20
C THR A 125 8.60 3.64 25.70
N VAL A 126 7.92 4.45 24.87
CA VAL A 126 8.21 4.58 23.44
C VAL A 126 9.61 5.15 23.22
N PHE A 127 10.06 6.04 24.11
CA PHE A 127 11.38 6.69 24.06
C PHE A 127 12.51 5.84 24.63
N ASN A 128 12.22 4.62 25.10
CA ASN A 128 13.28 3.65 25.41
C ASN A 128 13.84 3.00 24.14
N PHE A 129 13.22 3.23 22.98
CA PHE A 129 13.62 2.70 21.67
C PHE A 129 13.76 1.17 21.62
N VAL A 130 13.09 0.47 22.53
CA VAL A 130 13.03 -1.00 22.53
C VAL A 130 11.98 -1.43 21.51
N PRO A 131 12.36 -2.24 20.49
CA PRO A 131 11.42 -2.70 19.47
C PRO A 131 10.26 -3.51 20.06
N TYR A 132 9.05 -3.28 19.55
CA TYR A 132 7.91 -4.18 19.75
C TYR A 132 8.27 -5.62 19.27
N PRO A 133 7.82 -6.71 19.94
CA PRO A 133 6.89 -6.75 21.07
C PRO A 133 7.54 -6.62 22.45
N LYS A 134 8.88 -6.59 22.56
CA LYS A 134 9.56 -6.46 23.85
C LYS A 134 9.41 -5.05 24.45
N GLY A 135 9.30 -4.03 23.59
CA GLY A 135 9.03 -2.66 23.98
C GLY A 135 7.79 -2.08 23.28
N SER A 136 7.84 -0.77 23.05
CA SER A 136 6.72 0.03 22.53
C SER A 136 7.09 0.85 21.29
N PHE A 137 8.31 0.70 20.76
CA PHE A 137 8.76 1.42 19.56
C PHE A 137 8.59 0.56 18.31
N SER A 138 7.75 1.01 17.35
CA SER A 138 7.46 0.26 16.12
C SER A 138 6.73 1.13 15.08
N TRP A 139 6.71 0.68 13.83
CA TRP A 139 5.88 1.26 12.75
C TRP A 139 4.61 0.47 12.44
N HIS A 140 4.47 -0.78 12.92
CA HIS A 140 3.30 -1.65 12.66
C HIS A 140 2.88 -1.65 11.18
N HIS A 141 1.62 -1.31 10.89
CA HIS A 141 1.04 -1.30 9.54
C HIS A 141 1.69 -0.35 8.57
N LEU A 142 2.53 0.58 9.06
CA LEU A 142 3.26 1.55 8.24
C LEU A 142 4.54 0.98 7.62
N TRP A 143 4.84 -0.31 7.83
CA TRP A 143 5.99 -0.99 7.25
C TRP A 143 6.13 -0.73 5.74
N PHE A 144 5.03 -0.74 4.98
CA PHE A 144 5.05 -0.47 3.54
C PHE A 144 5.69 0.89 3.19
N ILE A 145 5.49 1.93 4.01
CA ILE A 145 6.11 3.24 3.81
C ILE A 145 7.63 3.15 4.02
N ALA A 146 8.07 2.41 5.04
CA ALA A 146 9.49 2.21 5.34
C ALA A 146 10.21 1.49 4.19
N TYR A 147 9.63 0.40 3.69
CA TYR A 147 10.15 -0.39 2.57
C TYR A 147 10.21 0.47 1.31
N LEU A 148 9.12 1.16 1.00
CA LEU A 148 9.05 2.03 -0.17
C LEU A 148 10.09 3.14 -0.12
N PHE A 149 10.29 3.78 1.04
CA PHE A 149 11.31 4.80 1.21
C PHE A 149 12.73 4.27 0.95
N LEU A 150 13.06 3.08 1.48
CA LEU A 150 14.36 2.46 1.25
C LEU A 150 14.56 2.05 -0.21
N TYR A 151 13.56 1.43 -0.85
CA TYR A 151 13.65 1.10 -2.27
C TYR A 151 13.88 2.34 -3.13
N ASP A 152 13.15 3.43 -2.86
CA ASP A 152 13.30 4.65 -3.64
C ASP A 152 14.67 5.28 -3.47
N ILE A 153 15.30 5.20 -2.30
CA ILE A 153 16.67 5.68 -2.11
C ILE A 153 17.64 4.77 -2.85
N LEU A 154 17.58 3.46 -2.59
CA LEU A 154 18.51 2.47 -3.11
C LEU A 154 18.50 2.44 -4.64
N PHE A 155 17.32 2.57 -5.24
CA PHE A 155 17.13 2.51 -6.68
C PHE A 155 16.97 3.88 -7.36
N ALA A 156 17.14 5.00 -6.64
CA ALA A 156 17.08 6.33 -7.25
C ALA A 156 18.01 6.49 -8.48
N PRO A 157 19.28 6.01 -8.47
CA PRO A 157 20.14 6.08 -9.66
C PRO A 157 19.60 5.26 -10.83
N LEU A 158 19.11 4.04 -10.57
CA LEU A 158 18.52 3.18 -11.58
C LEU A 158 17.28 3.83 -12.19
N PHE A 159 16.39 4.34 -11.35
CA PHE A 159 15.17 5.02 -11.77
C PHE A 159 15.47 6.26 -12.61
N ALA A 160 16.46 7.06 -12.22
CA ALA A 160 16.89 8.22 -12.98
C ALA A 160 17.43 7.83 -14.36
N TRP A 161 18.28 6.80 -14.42
CA TRP A 161 18.79 6.28 -15.69
C TRP A 161 17.66 5.75 -16.59
N MET A 162 16.77 4.91 -16.07
CA MET A 162 15.64 4.36 -16.83
C MET A 162 14.65 5.43 -17.29
N ALA A 163 14.40 6.46 -16.49
CA ALA A 163 13.55 7.59 -16.86
C ALA A 163 14.19 8.48 -17.94
N SER A 164 15.53 8.52 -18.02
CA SER A 164 16.26 9.35 -18.97
C SER A 164 16.19 8.84 -20.43
N PRO A 165 16.55 9.65 -21.43
CA PRO A 165 16.72 9.21 -22.81
C PRO A 165 17.84 8.17 -22.99
N LYS A 166 18.82 8.10 -22.07
CA LYS A 166 19.98 7.19 -22.18
C LYS A 166 19.60 5.70 -22.13
N SER A 167 18.40 5.37 -21.66
CA SER A 167 17.89 4.01 -21.57
C SER A 167 17.10 3.56 -22.80
N ILE A 168 17.21 4.25 -23.94
CA ILE A 168 16.40 3.96 -25.15
C ILE A 168 16.55 2.52 -25.64
N LEU A 169 17.78 1.99 -25.70
CA LEU A 169 18.03 0.59 -26.09
C LEU A 169 17.37 -0.41 -25.13
N LEU A 170 17.34 -0.10 -23.82
CA LEU A 170 16.61 -0.92 -22.85
C LEU A 170 15.11 -0.87 -23.14
N LYS A 171 14.55 0.32 -23.38
CA LYS A 171 13.11 0.50 -23.67
C LYS A 171 12.69 -0.26 -24.93
N GLU A 172 13.53 -0.28 -25.96
CA GLU A 172 13.32 -1.06 -27.18
C GLU A 172 13.35 -2.57 -26.91
N LYS A 173 14.34 -3.06 -26.14
CA LYS A 173 14.38 -4.48 -25.73
C LYS A 173 13.16 -4.86 -24.90
N LEU A 174 12.73 -4.00 -23.98
CA LEU A 174 11.51 -4.21 -23.19
C LEU A 174 10.26 -4.29 -24.07
N ALA A 175 10.20 -3.60 -25.22
CA ALA A 175 9.07 -3.71 -26.13
C ALA A 175 8.87 -5.14 -26.67
N LEU A 176 9.93 -5.96 -26.74
CA LEU A 176 9.83 -7.36 -27.15
C LEU A 176 8.97 -8.18 -26.17
N LEU A 177 9.03 -7.88 -24.87
CA LEU A 177 8.20 -8.53 -23.86
C LEU A 177 6.72 -8.18 -24.01
N ALA A 178 6.37 -7.10 -24.71
CA ALA A 178 4.99 -6.75 -25.01
C ALA A 178 4.35 -7.66 -26.07
N LYS A 179 5.12 -8.49 -26.78
CA LYS A 179 4.59 -9.43 -27.79
C LYS A 179 3.94 -10.64 -27.11
N GLY A 180 2.76 -11.04 -27.58
CA GLY A 180 2.05 -12.22 -27.05
C GLY A 180 1.90 -12.19 -25.52
N LYS A 181 2.42 -13.22 -24.86
CA LYS A 181 2.41 -13.42 -23.38
C LYS A 181 3.82 -13.34 -22.77
N TRP A 182 4.81 -12.80 -23.47
CA TRP A 182 6.20 -12.74 -22.99
C TRP A 182 6.37 -11.86 -21.73
N LEU A 183 5.47 -10.91 -21.50
CA LEU A 183 5.47 -10.05 -20.31
C LEU A 183 5.41 -10.84 -18.99
N TYR A 184 4.81 -12.03 -18.99
CA TYR A 184 4.69 -12.86 -17.78
C TYR A 184 6.04 -13.39 -17.29
N ILE A 185 7.12 -13.28 -18.09
CA ILE A 185 8.49 -13.51 -17.62
C ILE A 185 8.87 -12.61 -16.44
N LEU A 186 8.27 -11.40 -16.34
CA LEU A 186 8.53 -10.49 -15.21
C LEU A 186 8.12 -11.10 -13.85
N MET A 187 7.27 -12.11 -13.83
CA MET A 187 6.86 -12.82 -12.62
C MET A 187 7.94 -13.79 -12.12
N ILE A 188 8.73 -14.35 -13.04
CA ILE A 188 9.62 -15.49 -12.79
C ILE A 188 10.64 -15.20 -11.68
N PRO A 189 11.39 -14.08 -11.69
CA PRO A 189 12.35 -13.79 -10.63
C PRO A 189 11.72 -13.74 -9.24
N GLY A 190 10.54 -13.11 -9.14
CA GLY A 190 9.81 -13.02 -7.87
C GLY A 190 9.24 -14.35 -7.39
N ILE A 191 8.76 -15.19 -8.31
CA ILE A 191 8.26 -16.53 -7.98
C ILE A 191 9.41 -17.42 -7.49
N ILE A 192 10.53 -17.47 -8.23
CA ILE A 192 11.70 -18.28 -7.87
C ILE A 192 12.24 -17.83 -6.51
N TRP A 193 12.41 -16.53 -6.32
CA TRP A 193 12.92 -15.99 -5.06
C TRP A 193 12.03 -16.36 -3.87
N TYR A 194 10.72 -16.15 -4.00
CA TYR A 194 9.77 -16.48 -2.93
C TYR A 194 9.74 -17.98 -2.65
N ALA A 195 9.67 -18.80 -3.69
CA ALA A 195 9.62 -20.25 -3.58
C ALA A 195 10.83 -20.82 -2.81
N LEU A 196 12.03 -20.31 -3.10
CA LEU A 196 13.26 -20.79 -2.49
C LEU A 196 13.46 -20.29 -1.05
N LEU A 197 12.99 -19.08 -0.72
CA LEU A 197 13.38 -18.41 0.53
C LEU A 197 12.26 -18.28 1.56
N ALA A 198 10.98 -18.32 1.18
CA ALA A 198 9.88 -18.01 2.10
C ALA A 198 9.71 -19.06 3.22
N ALA A 199 10.11 -20.31 3.00
CA ALA A 199 10.13 -21.33 4.06
C ALA A 199 11.20 -21.06 5.12
N LYS A 200 12.37 -20.54 4.71
CA LYS A 200 13.52 -20.30 5.58
C LYS A 200 13.45 -18.95 6.28
N PHE A 201 12.89 -17.95 5.61
CA PHE A 201 12.83 -16.57 6.07
C PHE A 201 11.38 -16.10 6.06
N PRO A 202 10.64 -16.31 7.16
CA PRO A 202 9.23 -15.91 7.26
C PRO A 202 9.07 -14.39 7.23
N GLU A 203 7.84 -13.94 6.99
CA GLU A 203 7.49 -12.52 6.95
C GLU A 203 7.61 -11.87 8.34
N THR A 204 8.41 -10.82 8.45
CA THR A 204 8.55 -10.04 9.69
C THR A 204 8.06 -8.61 9.56
N ASN A 205 8.11 -8.04 8.35
CA ASN A 205 7.81 -6.63 8.07
C ASN A 205 8.66 -5.63 8.89
N ASP A 206 9.85 -6.05 9.36
CA ASP A 206 10.73 -5.28 10.25
C ASP A 206 12.00 -4.73 9.57
N LEU A 207 12.13 -4.88 8.24
CA LEU A 207 13.30 -4.57 7.42
C LEU A 207 14.58 -5.35 7.74
N ALA A 208 14.91 -5.53 9.03
CA ALA A 208 16.18 -6.08 9.49
C ALA A 208 16.28 -7.60 9.27
N HIS A 209 15.17 -8.32 9.47
CA HIS A 209 15.12 -9.79 9.39
C HIS A 209 14.23 -10.28 8.26
N ASP A 210 13.66 -9.37 7.47
CA ASP A 210 12.67 -9.66 6.43
C ASP A 210 13.30 -10.06 5.08
N TYR A 211 14.31 -10.93 5.09
CA TYR A 211 15.19 -11.16 3.93
C TYR A 211 14.46 -11.62 2.66
N CYS A 212 13.49 -12.53 2.79
CA CYS A 212 12.71 -13.01 1.64
C CYS A 212 11.81 -11.88 1.12
N TYR A 213 10.98 -11.33 2.01
CA TYR A 213 9.91 -10.40 1.66
C TYR A 213 10.44 -9.03 1.21
N PHE A 214 11.56 -8.56 1.76
CA PHE A 214 12.25 -7.36 1.28
C PHE A 214 12.63 -7.44 -0.20
N VAL A 215 13.02 -8.59 -0.72
CA VAL A 215 13.33 -8.70 -2.16
C VAL A 215 12.06 -9.07 -2.95
N TYR A 216 11.15 -9.85 -2.37
CA TYR A 216 9.87 -10.20 -2.99
C TYR A 216 9.03 -8.95 -3.32
N TRP A 217 8.85 -8.03 -2.37
CA TRP A 217 8.14 -6.76 -2.58
C TRP A 217 8.83 -5.85 -3.60
N LEU A 218 10.16 -5.85 -3.60
CA LEU A 218 10.96 -5.09 -4.57
C LEU A 218 10.65 -5.52 -6.00
N PHE A 219 10.48 -6.82 -6.27
CA PHE A 219 10.16 -7.29 -7.63
C PHE A 219 8.85 -6.71 -8.16
N PHE A 220 7.81 -6.58 -7.33
CA PHE A 220 6.56 -5.93 -7.74
C PHE A 220 6.77 -4.45 -8.05
N LEU A 221 7.53 -3.74 -7.21
CA LEU A 221 7.88 -2.34 -7.45
C LEU A 221 8.62 -2.17 -8.77
N LEU A 222 9.66 -2.98 -9.01
CA LEU A 222 10.43 -2.96 -10.24
C LEU A 222 9.55 -3.31 -11.45
N ALA A 223 8.68 -4.31 -11.35
CA ALA A 223 7.76 -4.66 -12.43
C ALA A 223 6.81 -3.50 -12.78
N GLY A 224 6.28 -2.80 -11.79
CA GLY A 224 5.46 -1.60 -11.99
C GLY A 224 6.24 -0.48 -12.69
N PHE A 225 7.47 -0.22 -12.23
CA PHE A 225 8.36 0.77 -12.82
C PHE A 225 8.72 0.42 -14.29
N ILE A 226 9.09 -0.83 -14.55
CA ILE A 226 9.41 -1.35 -15.90
C ILE A 226 8.20 -1.22 -16.83
N CYS A 227 7.02 -1.67 -16.38
CA CYS A 227 5.81 -1.65 -17.20
C CYS A 227 5.39 -0.24 -17.61
N ILE A 228 5.52 0.77 -16.74
CA ILE A 228 5.17 2.15 -17.11
C ILE A 228 6.27 2.83 -17.93
N THR A 229 7.53 2.37 -17.81
CA THR A 229 8.65 2.89 -18.59
C THR A 229 8.50 2.60 -20.08
N GLN A 230 7.88 1.46 -20.42
CA GLN A 230 7.55 1.07 -21.79
C GLN A 230 6.03 0.86 -21.93
N PRO A 231 5.27 1.85 -22.44
CA PRO A 231 3.80 1.80 -22.52
C PRO A 231 3.20 0.54 -23.16
N LEU A 232 3.90 -0.07 -24.12
CA LEU A 232 3.47 -1.32 -24.76
C LEU A 232 3.31 -2.48 -23.77
N LEU A 233 4.04 -2.48 -22.65
CA LEU A 233 3.87 -3.46 -21.57
C LEU A 233 2.54 -3.26 -20.84
N MET A 234 2.15 -2.02 -20.56
CA MET A 234 0.83 -1.73 -20.02
C MET A 234 -0.29 -2.12 -21.00
N ASP A 235 -0.09 -1.95 -22.32
CA ASP A 235 -1.04 -2.44 -23.35
C ASP A 235 -1.12 -3.97 -23.36
N SER A 236 0.02 -4.65 -23.18
CA SER A 236 0.07 -6.11 -23.09
C SER A 236 -0.68 -6.63 -21.85
N LEU A 237 -0.57 -5.95 -20.70
CA LEU A 237 -1.36 -6.26 -19.50
C LEU A 237 -2.86 -6.14 -19.76
N GLU A 238 -3.30 -5.06 -20.39
CA GLU A 238 -4.71 -4.87 -20.77
C GLU A 238 -5.19 -5.99 -21.69
N ARG A 239 -4.42 -6.29 -22.75
CA ARG A 239 -4.77 -7.33 -23.73
C ARG A 239 -4.85 -8.72 -23.10
N ASN A 240 -3.90 -9.05 -22.22
CA ASN A 240 -3.80 -10.38 -21.59
C ASN A 240 -4.51 -10.49 -20.22
N ARG A 241 -5.25 -9.47 -19.78
CA ARG A 241 -5.91 -9.43 -18.46
C ARG A 241 -6.73 -10.67 -18.11
N ARG A 242 -7.41 -11.28 -19.10
CA ARG A 242 -8.19 -12.52 -18.93
C ARG A 242 -7.28 -13.71 -18.66
N PHE A 243 -6.16 -13.81 -19.37
CA PHE A 243 -5.18 -14.88 -19.16
C PHE A 243 -4.54 -14.80 -17.76
N ALA A 244 -4.16 -13.60 -17.31
CA ALA A 244 -3.69 -13.40 -15.93
C ALA A 244 -4.77 -13.82 -14.91
N LEU A 245 -6.01 -13.39 -15.11
CA LEU A 245 -7.11 -13.74 -14.20
C LEU A 245 -7.35 -15.25 -14.17
N THR A 246 -7.35 -15.93 -15.33
CA THR A 246 -7.52 -17.39 -15.39
C THR A 246 -6.42 -18.12 -14.64
N ILE A 247 -5.15 -17.76 -14.84
CA ILE A 247 -4.04 -18.37 -14.08
C ILE A 247 -4.23 -18.11 -12.59
N GLY A 248 -4.45 -16.86 -12.20
CA GLY A 248 -4.59 -16.49 -10.78
C GLY A 248 -5.76 -17.19 -10.11
N PHE A 249 -6.90 -17.33 -10.80
CA PHE A 249 -8.09 -18.00 -10.29
C PHE A 249 -7.89 -19.51 -10.19
N VAL A 250 -7.39 -20.17 -11.23
CA VAL A 250 -7.14 -21.63 -11.23
C VAL A 250 -6.12 -22.00 -10.15
N CYS A 251 -5.01 -21.25 -10.05
CA CYS A 251 -4.00 -21.46 -9.02
C CYS A 251 -4.55 -21.19 -7.61
N LEU A 252 -5.43 -20.20 -7.44
CA LEU A 252 -6.07 -19.92 -6.14
C LEU A 252 -7.02 -21.05 -5.73
N ILE A 253 -7.84 -21.56 -6.65
CA ILE A 253 -8.72 -22.70 -6.37
C ILE A 253 -7.88 -23.93 -6.02
N PHE A 254 -6.85 -24.23 -6.81
CA PHE A 254 -5.96 -25.35 -6.54
C PHE A 254 -5.26 -25.20 -5.18
N LEU A 255 -4.73 -24.01 -4.85
CA LEU A 255 -4.11 -23.71 -3.57
C LEU A 255 -5.09 -23.96 -2.41
N ASN A 256 -6.33 -23.49 -2.51
CA ASN A 256 -7.32 -23.68 -1.46
C ASN A 256 -7.79 -25.13 -1.34
N CYS A 257 -7.92 -25.86 -2.46
CA CYS A 257 -8.19 -27.30 -2.41
C CYS A 257 -7.10 -28.03 -1.61
N LEU A 258 -5.83 -27.69 -1.80
CA LEU A 258 -4.73 -28.27 -1.01
C LEU A 258 -4.84 -27.89 0.47
N ARG A 259 -4.96 -26.59 0.78
CA ARG A 259 -5.05 -26.07 2.16
C ARG A 259 -6.22 -26.65 2.95
N TRP A 260 -7.42 -26.70 2.35
CA TRP A 260 -8.62 -27.20 3.02
C TRP A 260 -8.61 -28.72 3.25
N ASN A 261 -7.79 -29.45 2.49
CA ASN A 261 -7.50 -30.86 2.74
C ASN A 261 -6.22 -31.06 3.58
N LYS A 262 -5.71 -29.99 4.24
CA LYS A 262 -4.49 -29.98 5.07
C LYS A 262 -3.23 -30.49 4.36
N ILE A 263 -3.19 -30.33 3.04
CA ILE A 263 -2.01 -30.63 2.19
C ILE A 263 -1.21 -29.33 2.04
N GLU A 264 -0.59 -28.89 3.13
CA GLU A 264 0.26 -27.67 3.18
C GLU A 264 1.56 -27.98 3.96
N PRO A 265 2.73 -27.39 3.60
CA PRO A 265 3.95 -27.61 4.36
C PRO A 265 3.78 -27.24 5.84
N GLY A 266 4.16 -28.16 6.73
CA GLY A 266 4.01 -28.00 8.19
C GLY A 266 2.79 -28.70 8.78
N GLU A 267 1.81 -29.11 7.97
CA GLU A 267 0.67 -29.91 8.41
C GLU A 267 1.02 -31.40 8.50
N ALA A 268 0.40 -32.12 9.44
CA ALA A 268 0.63 -33.56 9.64
C ALA A 268 0.27 -34.41 8.41
N GLN A 269 -0.63 -33.91 7.56
CA GLN A 269 -1.09 -34.58 6.33
C GLN A 269 -0.23 -34.23 5.10
N TRP A 270 0.90 -33.53 5.26
CA TRP A 270 1.83 -33.24 4.17
C TRP A 270 2.45 -34.55 3.63
N PRO A 271 2.06 -35.03 2.43
CA PRO A 271 2.39 -36.38 1.98
C PRO A 271 3.79 -36.49 1.37
N PHE A 272 4.51 -35.37 1.27
CA PHE A 272 5.78 -35.25 0.53
C PHE A 272 7.00 -35.11 1.44
N GLY A 273 6.97 -35.70 2.63
CA GLY A 273 8.11 -35.72 3.56
C GLY A 273 9.31 -36.49 2.99
N GLY A 274 10.15 -35.83 2.19
CA GLY A 274 11.38 -36.42 1.61
C GLY A 274 11.79 -35.86 0.25
N TYR A 275 10.85 -35.35 -0.56
CA TYR A 275 11.11 -34.63 -1.81
C TYR A 275 10.56 -33.21 -1.66
N SER A 276 11.39 -32.18 -1.83
CA SER A 276 11.00 -30.80 -1.52
C SER A 276 10.01 -30.24 -2.57
N LEU A 277 8.72 -30.54 -2.38
CA LEU A 277 7.61 -29.87 -3.07
C LEU A 277 7.13 -28.61 -2.32
N VAL A 278 7.82 -28.25 -1.23
CA VAL A 278 7.56 -27.04 -0.45
C VAL A 278 7.75 -25.81 -1.34
N GLU A 279 8.81 -25.78 -2.14
CA GLU A 279 9.12 -24.71 -3.07
C GLU A 279 8.02 -24.59 -4.14
N LEU A 280 7.48 -25.70 -4.64
CA LEU A 280 6.40 -25.68 -5.62
C LEU A 280 5.08 -25.15 -5.01
N PHE A 281 4.78 -25.53 -3.77
CA PHE A 281 3.63 -25.00 -3.04
C PHE A 281 3.77 -23.50 -2.76
N LEU A 282 4.96 -23.04 -2.37
CA LEU A 282 5.25 -21.61 -2.18
C LEU A 282 5.25 -20.84 -3.50
N ALA A 283 5.75 -21.45 -4.59
CA ALA A 283 5.65 -20.89 -5.93
C ALA A 283 4.19 -20.66 -6.33
N LEU A 284 3.28 -21.57 -5.97
CA LEU A 284 1.85 -21.43 -6.23
C LEU A 284 1.28 -20.16 -5.54
N LYS A 285 1.63 -19.90 -4.27
CA LYS A 285 1.25 -18.66 -3.58
C LYS A 285 1.72 -17.42 -4.34
N ALA A 286 2.98 -17.41 -4.77
CA ALA A 286 3.54 -16.30 -5.55
C ALA A 286 2.90 -16.15 -6.94
N ILE A 287 2.58 -17.25 -7.63
CA ILE A 287 1.88 -17.23 -8.93
C ILE A 287 0.50 -16.59 -8.77
N VAL A 288 -0.24 -16.93 -7.72
CA VAL A 288 -1.53 -16.30 -7.42
C VAL A 288 -1.34 -14.79 -7.24
N ALA A 289 -0.43 -14.38 -6.35
CA ALA A 289 -0.14 -12.96 -6.09
C ALA A 289 0.14 -12.18 -7.38
N TRP A 290 1.11 -12.63 -8.18
CA TRP A 290 1.51 -12.01 -9.44
C TRP A 290 0.36 -11.96 -10.45
N SER A 291 -0.32 -13.08 -10.64
CA SER A 291 -1.41 -13.18 -11.63
C SER A 291 -2.56 -12.24 -11.29
N TRP A 292 -2.93 -12.12 -10.01
CA TRP A 292 -3.94 -11.16 -9.57
C TRP A 292 -3.49 -9.71 -9.75
N VAL A 293 -2.24 -9.36 -9.43
CA VAL A 293 -1.71 -8.00 -9.68
C VAL A 293 -1.79 -7.65 -11.17
N LEU A 294 -1.28 -8.52 -12.05
CA LEU A 294 -1.27 -8.26 -13.48
C LEU A 294 -2.70 -8.20 -14.06
N ALA A 295 -3.60 -9.06 -13.58
CA ALA A 295 -5.01 -9.02 -13.96
C ALA A 295 -5.67 -7.70 -13.53
N LEU A 296 -5.54 -7.30 -12.26
CA LEU A 296 -6.15 -6.08 -11.74
C LEU A 296 -5.64 -4.83 -12.45
N VAL A 297 -4.34 -4.77 -12.76
CA VAL A 297 -3.77 -3.68 -13.57
C VAL A 297 -4.36 -3.66 -14.97
N GLY A 298 -4.46 -4.82 -15.65
CA GLY A 298 -5.03 -4.93 -16.98
C GLY A 298 -6.53 -4.59 -17.04
N TYR A 299 -7.32 -5.06 -16.07
CA TYR A 299 -8.73 -4.71 -15.93
C TYR A 299 -8.94 -3.24 -15.57
N GLY A 300 -8.13 -2.71 -14.65
CA GLY A 300 -8.12 -1.29 -14.31
C GLY A 300 -7.88 -0.44 -15.55
N LYS A 301 -6.85 -0.75 -16.34
CA LYS A 301 -6.57 -0.02 -17.57
C LYS A 301 -7.73 -0.08 -18.57
N LYS A 302 -8.35 -1.25 -18.76
CA LYS A 302 -9.48 -1.43 -19.68
C LYS A 302 -10.72 -0.63 -19.29
N TYR A 303 -11.07 -0.63 -18.00
CA TYR A 303 -12.40 -0.18 -17.55
C TYR A 303 -12.39 1.08 -16.67
N MET A 304 -11.27 1.42 -16.05
CA MET A 304 -11.18 2.49 -15.03
C MET A 304 -10.36 3.72 -15.48
N ASN A 305 -10.18 3.94 -16.78
CA ASN A 305 -9.35 5.04 -17.28
C ASN A 305 -10.12 6.38 -17.44
N ARG A 306 -11.32 6.51 -16.86
CA ARG A 306 -12.13 7.73 -16.93
C ARG A 306 -11.82 8.66 -15.74
N LYS A 307 -11.62 9.94 -16.04
CA LYS A 307 -11.46 10.99 -15.02
C LYS A 307 -12.78 11.23 -14.30
N HIS A 308 -12.74 11.26 -12.97
CA HIS A 308 -13.86 11.63 -12.11
C HIS A 308 -13.43 12.71 -11.13
N LYS A 309 -14.30 13.71 -10.87
CA LYS A 309 -14.01 14.81 -9.93
C LYS A 309 -13.68 14.32 -8.51
N VAL A 310 -14.31 13.21 -8.09
CA VAL A 310 -14.09 12.61 -6.77
C VAL A 310 -12.65 12.13 -6.56
N LEU A 311 -11.94 11.78 -7.65
CA LEU A 311 -10.57 11.28 -7.55
C LEU A 311 -9.60 12.30 -6.96
N ASP A 312 -9.77 13.60 -7.21
CA ASP A 312 -8.84 14.59 -6.66
C ASP A 312 -8.95 14.72 -5.14
N TYR A 313 -10.15 14.47 -4.61
CA TYR A 313 -10.37 14.34 -3.17
C TYR A 313 -9.79 13.01 -2.65
N LEU A 314 -10.18 11.89 -3.26
CA LEU A 314 -9.77 10.55 -2.80
C LEU A 314 -8.25 10.38 -2.83
N ASN A 315 -7.58 10.84 -3.89
CA ASN A 315 -6.13 10.75 -4.00
C ASN A 315 -5.37 11.59 -2.95
N GLN A 316 -6.01 12.63 -2.40
CA GLN A 316 -5.45 13.35 -1.26
C GLN A 316 -5.76 12.65 0.08
N ALA A 317 -6.91 11.98 0.18
CA ALA A 317 -7.38 11.36 1.41
C ALA A 317 -6.75 9.98 1.68
N VAL A 318 -6.47 9.18 0.65
CA VAL A 318 -6.07 7.77 0.81
C VAL A 318 -4.81 7.57 1.65
N TYR A 319 -3.81 8.46 1.54
CA TYR A 319 -2.56 8.29 2.27
C TYR A 319 -2.71 8.62 3.76
N PRO A 320 -3.32 9.77 4.16
CA PRO A 320 -3.71 9.98 5.55
C PRO A 320 -4.64 8.90 6.11
N PHE A 321 -5.63 8.46 5.32
CA PHE A 321 -6.54 7.38 5.72
C PHE A 321 -5.76 6.10 6.05
N TYR A 322 -4.84 5.70 5.16
CA TYR A 322 -3.95 4.57 5.38
C TYR A 322 -3.08 4.73 6.63
N ILE A 323 -2.58 5.93 6.95
CA ILE A 323 -1.79 6.13 8.17
C ILE A 323 -2.65 5.91 9.42
N LEU A 324 -3.89 6.42 9.43
CA LEU A 324 -4.74 6.49 10.62
C LEU A 324 -5.55 5.22 10.91
N HIS A 325 -6.03 4.52 9.87
CA HIS A 325 -7.12 3.54 10.00
C HIS A 325 -6.87 2.43 11.04
N GLN A 326 -5.68 1.83 11.07
CA GLN A 326 -5.43 0.68 11.96
C GLN A 326 -5.46 1.07 13.43
N THR A 327 -4.89 2.22 13.80
CA THR A 327 -4.96 2.70 15.19
C THR A 327 -6.41 2.90 15.62
N VAL A 328 -7.23 3.48 14.74
CA VAL A 328 -8.67 3.64 15.00
C VAL A 328 -9.34 2.27 15.16
N ILE A 329 -9.01 1.28 14.30
CA ILE A 329 -9.52 -0.09 14.40
C ILE A 329 -9.18 -0.70 15.75
N VAL A 330 -7.91 -0.64 16.20
CA VAL A 330 -7.48 -1.28 17.45
C VAL A 330 -8.16 -0.63 18.66
N ILE A 331 -8.26 0.71 18.67
CA ILE A 331 -8.99 1.45 19.72
C ILE A 331 -10.46 1.03 19.77
N LEU A 332 -11.14 0.99 18.62
CA LEU A 332 -12.54 0.58 18.56
C LEU A 332 -12.72 -0.89 18.97
N THR A 333 -11.84 -1.76 18.49
CA THR A 333 -11.87 -3.19 18.75
C THR A 333 -11.78 -3.47 20.25
N TYR A 334 -10.89 -2.76 20.97
CA TYR A 334 -10.77 -2.87 22.43
C TYR A 334 -12.14 -2.80 23.12
N TYR A 335 -13.01 -1.86 22.72
CA TYR A 335 -14.36 -1.74 23.29
C TYR A 335 -15.38 -2.69 22.65
N ILE A 336 -15.36 -2.85 21.31
CA ILE A 336 -16.35 -3.63 20.57
C ILE A 336 -16.31 -5.11 20.98
N VAL A 337 -15.13 -5.70 21.18
CA VAL A 337 -15.03 -7.12 21.50
C VAL A 337 -15.63 -7.47 22.87
N GLN A 338 -15.70 -6.49 23.79
CA GLN A 338 -16.25 -6.65 25.14
C GLN A 338 -17.79 -6.64 25.16
N THR A 339 -18.44 -6.22 24.07
CA THR A 339 -19.91 -6.22 24.00
C THR A 339 -20.45 -7.66 24.05
N GLN A 340 -21.39 -7.88 24.95
CA GLN A 340 -22.09 -9.16 25.14
C GLN A 340 -23.28 -9.25 24.18
N ASN A 341 -23.63 -10.47 23.78
CA ASN A 341 -24.81 -10.79 22.94
C ASN A 341 -24.83 -10.19 21.52
N GLU A 342 -23.70 -9.71 21.02
CA GLU A 342 -23.56 -9.21 19.65
C GLU A 342 -22.86 -10.21 18.73
N SER A 343 -23.40 -10.41 17.53
CA SER A 343 -22.82 -11.31 16.54
C SER A 343 -21.47 -10.81 16.02
N ILE A 344 -20.60 -11.73 15.56
CA ILE A 344 -19.34 -11.37 14.88
C ILE A 344 -19.61 -10.45 13.68
N LEU A 345 -20.68 -10.69 12.93
CA LEU A 345 -21.02 -9.89 11.75
C LEU A 345 -21.36 -8.45 12.15
N SER A 346 -22.17 -8.25 13.19
CA SER A 346 -22.47 -6.91 13.74
C SER A 346 -21.20 -6.20 14.16
N LYS A 347 -20.36 -6.87 14.97
CA LYS A 347 -19.07 -6.34 15.46
C LYS A 347 -18.14 -5.94 14.31
N TYR A 348 -18.07 -6.76 13.26
CA TYR A 348 -17.30 -6.46 12.05
C TYR A 348 -17.83 -5.23 11.30
N ILE A 349 -19.15 -5.16 11.07
CA ILE A 349 -19.79 -4.02 10.39
C ILE A 349 -19.56 -2.72 11.17
N TYR A 350 -19.71 -2.75 12.50
CA TYR A 350 -19.43 -1.60 13.36
C TYR A 350 -17.97 -1.18 13.29
N THR A 351 -17.03 -2.14 13.34
CA THR A 351 -15.60 -1.86 13.23
C THR A 351 -15.27 -1.18 11.89
N VAL A 352 -15.77 -1.71 10.77
CA VAL A 352 -15.55 -1.11 9.43
C VAL A 352 -16.18 0.28 9.34
N GLY A 353 -17.46 0.41 9.71
CA GLY A 353 -18.23 1.64 9.59
C GLY A 353 -17.68 2.77 10.45
N PHE A 354 -17.51 2.53 11.76
CA PHE A 354 -16.97 3.53 12.67
C PHE A 354 -15.54 3.90 12.31
N THR A 355 -14.68 2.93 11.96
CA THR A 355 -13.33 3.24 11.49
C THR A 355 -13.38 4.16 10.27
N PHE A 356 -14.22 3.86 9.27
CA PHE A 356 -14.34 4.68 8.07
C PHE A 356 -14.72 6.13 8.41
N PHE A 357 -15.81 6.33 9.15
CA PHE A 357 -16.31 7.65 9.47
C PHE A 357 -15.36 8.44 10.38
N ILE A 358 -14.81 7.80 11.42
CA ILE A 358 -13.84 8.45 12.32
C ILE A 358 -12.57 8.83 11.56
N THR A 359 -12.01 7.93 10.75
CA THR A 359 -10.79 8.21 9.99
C THR A 359 -11.00 9.32 8.96
N VAL A 360 -12.13 9.29 8.25
CA VAL A 360 -12.50 10.37 7.31
C VAL A 360 -12.75 11.68 8.05
N GLY A 361 -13.38 11.65 9.23
CA GLY A 361 -13.59 12.81 10.10
C GLY A 361 -12.27 13.45 10.55
N ILE A 362 -11.35 12.63 11.08
CA ILE A 362 -9.99 13.08 11.45
C ILE A 362 -9.28 13.68 10.24
N TYR A 363 -9.33 13.01 9.08
CA TYR A 363 -8.74 13.55 7.86
C TYR A 363 -9.36 14.89 7.48
N HIS A 364 -10.69 15.00 7.45
CA HIS A 364 -11.39 16.18 6.95
C HIS A 364 -11.22 17.39 7.87
N LEU A 365 -11.26 17.16 9.18
CA LEU A 365 -11.29 18.20 10.21
C LEU A 365 -9.89 18.55 10.73
N LEU A 366 -8.98 17.58 10.84
CA LEU A 366 -7.69 17.76 11.52
C LEU A 366 -6.47 17.67 10.59
N VAL A 367 -6.53 16.88 9.52
CA VAL A 367 -5.37 16.70 8.61
C VAL A 367 -5.45 17.62 7.40
N ARG A 368 -6.57 17.62 6.68
CA ARG A 368 -6.77 18.35 5.43
C ARG A 368 -6.67 19.89 5.58
N PRO A 369 -7.21 20.52 6.64
CA PRO A 369 -7.29 21.99 6.72
C PRO A 369 -5.96 22.68 7.03
N PHE A 370 -5.09 22.09 7.85
CA PHE A 370 -3.91 22.78 8.40
C PHE A 370 -2.63 22.45 7.62
N ALA A 371 -1.77 23.46 7.40
CA ALA A 371 -0.55 23.28 6.62
C ALA A 371 0.44 22.31 7.30
N LEU A 372 0.56 22.38 8.62
CA LEU A 372 1.43 21.51 9.40
C LEU A 372 0.99 20.04 9.32
N THR A 373 -0.28 19.75 9.60
CA THR A 373 -0.76 18.35 9.57
C THR A 373 -0.75 17.80 8.15
N ARG A 374 -1.01 18.60 7.11
CA ARG A 374 -0.77 18.18 5.72
C ARG A 374 0.67 17.74 5.49
N PHE A 375 1.65 18.50 5.99
CA PHE A 375 3.06 18.16 5.85
C PHE A 375 3.41 16.87 6.63
N LEU A 376 2.97 16.78 7.89
CA LEU A 376 3.20 15.60 8.74
C LEU A 376 2.57 14.32 8.18
N PHE A 377 1.49 14.43 7.41
CA PHE A 377 0.85 13.31 6.70
C PHE A 377 1.25 13.20 5.22
N GLY A 378 2.36 13.85 4.80
CA GLY A 378 2.95 13.69 3.47
C GLY A 378 2.10 14.24 2.32
N MET A 379 1.09 15.05 2.62
CA MET A 379 0.21 15.66 1.64
C MET A 379 0.90 16.83 0.90
N LYS A 380 0.37 17.15 -0.28
CA LYS A 380 0.80 18.36 -1.01
C LYS A 380 0.41 19.63 -0.22
N PRO A 381 1.24 20.68 -0.21
CA PRO A 381 0.86 21.99 0.32
C PRO A 381 -0.43 22.51 -0.33
N LYS A 382 -1.19 23.35 0.38
CA LYS A 382 -2.29 24.09 -0.25
C LYS A 382 -1.71 25.04 -1.29
N THR A 383 -2.18 24.98 -2.52
CA THR A 383 -1.84 25.97 -3.55
C THR A 383 -2.38 27.31 -3.06
N LYS A 384 -1.50 28.28 -2.74
CA LYS A 384 -1.95 29.67 -2.56
C LYS A 384 -2.52 30.10 -3.92
N LYS A 385 -3.83 30.39 -4.00
CA LYS A 385 -4.37 31.12 -5.15
C LYS A 385 -3.56 32.42 -5.21
N LYS A 386 -2.80 32.65 -6.29
CA LYS A 386 -2.24 33.98 -6.54
C LYS A 386 -3.45 34.92 -6.60
N VAL A 387 -3.52 35.88 -5.67
CA VAL A 387 -4.44 37.00 -5.80
C VAL A 387 -4.04 37.70 -7.10
N ALA A 388 -4.96 37.76 -8.05
CA ALA A 388 -4.75 38.55 -9.25
C ALA A 388 -4.68 40.01 -8.79
N THR A 389 -3.47 40.56 -8.71
CA THR A 389 -3.28 42.01 -8.65
C THR A 389 -3.75 42.55 -10.00
N PHE A 390 -4.95 43.14 -10.02
CA PHE A 390 -5.39 43.95 -11.13
C PHE A 390 -4.44 45.16 -11.23
N PRO A 391 -3.95 45.54 -12.42
CA PRO A 391 -3.24 46.80 -12.59
C PRO A 391 -4.20 47.93 -12.23
N GLU A 392 -3.79 48.83 -11.33
CA GLU A 392 -4.46 50.11 -11.16
C GLU A 392 -4.47 50.81 -12.52
N THR A 393 -5.65 51.07 -13.05
CA THR A 393 -5.85 51.93 -14.21
C THR A 393 -5.34 53.33 -13.86
N GLU A 394 -4.28 53.76 -14.52
CA GLU A 394 -3.88 55.16 -14.61
C GLU A 394 -5.11 55.99 -15.01
N LYS A 395 -5.52 56.91 -14.14
CA LYS A 395 -6.48 57.96 -14.50
C LYS A 395 -5.76 58.94 -15.42
N SER A 396 -6.07 58.88 -16.71
CA SER A 396 -5.83 59.97 -17.65
C SER A 396 -6.71 61.17 -17.25
N GLY A 397 -6.11 62.14 -16.57
CA GLY A 397 -6.73 63.44 -16.34
C GLY A 397 -6.48 64.35 -17.53
N GLU A 398 -7.36 64.31 -18.53
CA GLU A 398 -7.56 65.44 -19.44
C GLU A 398 -8.54 66.41 -18.76
N VAL A 399 -8.01 67.53 -18.26
CA VAL A 399 -8.82 68.71 -17.94
C VAL A 399 -8.42 69.78 -18.94
N ALA A 400 -9.32 70.02 -19.90
CA ALA A 400 -9.31 71.17 -20.76
C ALA A 400 -9.45 72.46 -19.92
N MET A 401 -8.63 73.45 -20.21
CA MET A 401 -8.86 74.84 -19.81
C MET A 401 -8.71 75.75 -21.04
N LEU A 402 -9.83 76.40 -21.36
CA LEU A 402 -10.01 77.45 -22.34
C LEU A 402 -9.46 78.79 -21.82
N SER A 403 -8.88 79.56 -22.74
CA SER A 403 -8.85 81.04 -22.84
C SER A 403 -8.64 81.91 -21.60
N ALA A 404 -7.49 82.58 -21.50
CA ALA A 404 -7.29 84.02 -21.76
C ALA A 404 -5.83 84.40 -21.49
#